data_AF-A0A3B9WTH1-F1
#
_entry.id   AF-A0A3B9WTH1-F1
#
_cell.length_a   1.000
_cell.length_b   1.000
_cell.length_c   1.000
_cell.angle_alpha   90.00
_cell.angle_beta   90.00
_cell.angle_gamma   90.00
#
_symmetry.space_group_name_H-M   'P 1'
#
loop_
_entity.id
_entity.type
_entity.pdbx_description
1 polymer ?
#
loop_
_entity_poly.entity_id
_entity_poly.type
_entity_poly.pdbx_seq_one_letter_code
_entity_poly.pdbx_strand_id
1 'polypeptide(L)'
;MDAKMRMIDQGLSEEFSKAFNENRAYVIASRAVVNNGLMEAAEDYTAVRKLNEGFTIDLRSKEGKITNQRASGRCWIFAALNTFRFEVMKNLNLKDFELSQNYLFFYDKLEKANYYLESILSITDEPVDGRLYCFLNKSPLQDGGQWSMVSNLVVKYGVVPKEQYNDAKSAETSRWMNEALTSRLREDAVCLRRASKEGKSVEELLKMKREMLKEVYRILCICLGEPPKSFDFIVSDKDDKVIADYGITPQEFFKKYVGLELSDRVSLINAPAEKRPMNRMYTVKFLGNVWEGKKVAYLNLEMEKIKKAVIGQLKDGHPVWFGSDCAKFSLRKKGIFDRASADIESLFDIHYGFTKGERLTYGDSAMNHAMTI
;
A
#
# COMPACT_ATOMS: atom_id res chain seq x y z
N MET A 1 -16.65 -0.65 -44.45
CA MET A 1 -16.80 -1.43 -43.21
C MET A 1 -18.14 -1.05 -42.62
N ASP A 2 -19.12 -1.95 -42.71
CA ASP A 2 -20.55 -1.66 -42.55
C ASP A 2 -20.87 -1.17 -41.12
N ALA A 3 -21.61 -0.07 -40.99
CA ALA A 3 -22.03 0.48 -39.71
C ALA A 3 -22.84 -0.54 -38.89
N LYS A 4 -23.52 -1.49 -39.55
CA LYS A 4 -24.23 -2.59 -38.90
C LYS A 4 -23.30 -3.53 -38.12
N MET A 5 -22.10 -3.81 -38.62
CA MET A 5 -21.12 -4.64 -37.90
C MET A 5 -20.52 -3.97 -36.66
N ARG A 6 -20.80 -2.67 -36.46
CA ARG A 6 -20.30 -1.90 -35.32
C ARG A 6 -21.32 -1.81 -34.17
N MET A 7 -22.55 -2.27 -34.36
CA MET A 7 -23.65 -2.11 -33.41
C MET A 7 -24.10 -3.46 -32.85
N ILE A 8 -24.53 -3.46 -31.58
CA ILE A 8 -25.29 -4.56 -31.01
C ILE A 8 -26.76 -4.25 -31.26
N ASP A 9 -27.36 -4.90 -32.25
CA ASP A 9 -28.80 -4.83 -32.50
C ASP A 9 -29.54 -5.99 -31.81
N GLN A 10 -30.87 -5.95 -31.89
CA GLN A 10 -31.71 -6.97 -31.26
C GLN A 10 -31.47 -8.37 -31.84
N GLY A 11 -31.27 -8.48 -33.16
CA GLY A 11 -31.03 -9.76 -33.82
C GLY A 11 -29.73 -10.41 -33.33
N LEU A 12 -28.65 -9.62 -33.22
CA LEU A 12 -27.38 -10.08 -32.71
C LEU A 12 -27.46 -10.47 -31.22
N SER A 13 -28.21 -9.72 -30.41
CA SER A 13 -28.43 -10.08 -29.00
C SER A 13 -29.24 -11.37 -28.84
N GLU A 14 -30.23 -11.61 -29.70
CA GLU A 14 -31.02 -12.85 -29.71
C GLU A 14 -30.15 -14.05 -30.15
N GLU A 15 -29.27 -13.86 -31.13
CA GLU A 15 -28.27 -14.86 -31.55
C GLU A 15 -27.36 -15.25 -30.37
N PHE A 16 -26.79 -14.26 -29.66
CA PHE A 16 -25.94 -14.52 -28.50
C PHE A 16 -26.69 -15.24 -27.37
N SER A 17 -27.94 -14.82 -27.10
CA SER A 17 -28.80 -15.47 -26.11
C SER A 17 -29.08 -16.92 -26.45
N LYS A 18 -29.39 -17.21 -27.72
CA LYS A 18 -29.62 -18.58 -28.20
C LYS A 18 -28.37 -19.44 -28.01
N ALA A 19 -27.22 -18.97 -28.48
CA ALA A 19 -25.95 -19.68 -28.32
C ALA A 19 -25.60 -19.97 -26.86
N PHE A 20 -25.87 -19.01 -25.96
CA PHE A 20 -25.68 -19.18 -24.53
C PHE A 20 -26.60 -20.27 -23.94
N ASN A 21 -27.90 -20.22 -24.25
CA ASN A 21 -28.90 -21.14 -23.67
C ASN A 21 -28.82 -22.57 -24.23
N GLU A 22 -28.28 -22.74 -25.44
CA GLU A 22 -28.02 -24.07 -26.03
C GLU A 22 -26.83 -24.78 -25.35
N ASN A 23 -25.92 -24.04 -24.72
CA ASN A 23 -24.79 -24.61 -23.99
C ASN A 23 -25.15 -24.91 -22.52
N ARG A 24 -25.35 -26.21 -22.21
CA ARG A 24 -25.65 -26.69 -20.85
C ARG A 24 -24.64 -26.21 -19.80
N ALA A 25 -23.34 -26.17 -20.12
CA ALA A 25 -22.31 -25.76 -19.16
C ALA A 25 -22.49 -24.28 -18.76
N TYR A 26 -22.79 -23.41 -19.72
CA TYR A 26 -23.00 -21.98 -19.48
C TYR A 26 -24.28 -21.71 -18.67
N VAL A 27 -25.35 -22.46 -18.94
CA VAL A 27 -26.59 -22.37 -18.14
C VAL A 27 -26.37 -22.84 -16.70
N ILE A 28 -25.56 -23.88 -16.47
CA ILE A 28 -25.23 -24.34 -15.12
C ILE A 28 -24.31 -23.32 -14.40
N ALA A 29 -23.27 -22.84 -15.09
CA ALA A 29 -22.35 -21.86 -14.55
C ALA A 29 -23.08 -20.57 -14.15
N SER A 30 -24.00 -20.07 -14.99
CA SER A 30 -24.79 -18.88 -14.64
C SER A 30 -25.68 -19.10 -13.42
N ARG A 31 -26.34 -20.25 -13.28
CA ARG A 31 -27.10 -20.57 -12.06
C ARG A 31 -26.22 -20.53 -10.82
N ALA A 32 -25.00 -21.06 -10.90
CA ALA A 32 -24.06 -21.03 -9.78
C ALA A 32 -23.62 -19.59 -9.45
N VAL A 33 -23.18 -18.83 -10.45
CA VAL A 33 -22.66 -17.46 -10.28
C VAL A 33 -23.75 -16.49 -9.82
N VAL A 34 -24.95 -16.56 -10.39
CA VAL A 34 -26.08 -15.66 -10.04
C VAL A 34 -26.50 -15.85 -8.59
N ASN A 35 -26.51 -17.09 -8.09
CA ASN A 35 -26.97 -17.37 -6.73
C ASN A 35 -25.87 -17.24 -5.67
N ASN A 36 -24.60 -17.47 -6.02
CA ASN A 36 -23.51 -17.60 -5.03
C ASN A 36 -22.41 -16.52 -5.17
N GLY A 37 -22.35 -15.82 -6.29
CA GLY A 37 -21.24 -14.91 -6.62
C GLY A 37 -20.13 -15.59 -7.42
N LEU A 38 -19.36 -14.77 -8.13
CA LEU A 38 -18.34 -15.24 -9.08
C LEU A 38 -17.21 -16.01 -8.40
N MET A 39 -16.60 -15.43 -7.37
CA MET A 39 -15.39 -16.01 -6.77
C MET A 39 -15.68 -17.31 -6.03
N GLU A 40 -16.82 -17.39 -5.35
CA GLU A 40 -17.30 -18.61 -4.70
C GLU A 40 -17.63 -19.71 -5.71
N ALA A 41 -18.22 -19.37 -6.86
CA ALA A 41 -18.51 -20.34 -7.93
C ALA A 41 -17.26 -20.77 -8.71
N ALA A 42 -16.24 -19.92 -8.77
CA ALA A 42 -14.98 -20.18 -9.47
C ALA A 42 -13.95 -20.97 -8.63
N GLU A 43 -14.28 -21.36 -7.40
CA GLU A 43 -13.36 -22.13 -6.58
C GLU A 43 -13.19 -23.57 -7.09
N ASP A 44 -11.98 -23.95 -7.47
CA ASP A 44 -11.62 -25.34 -7.73
C ASP A 44 -11.13 -26.01 -6.43
N TYR A 45 -12.03 -26.78 -5.81
CA TYR A 45 -11.72 -27.52 -4.58
C TYR A 45 -10.58 -28.56 -4.76
N THR A 46 -10.35 -29.07 -5.97
CA THR A 46 -9.27 -30.03 -6.25
C THR A 46 -7.91 -29.33 -6.29
N ALA A 47 -7.85 -28.11 -6.82
CA ALA A 47 -6.66 -27.27 -6.75
C ALA A 47 -6.37 -26.85 -5.31
N VAL A 48 -7.41 -26.43 -4.56
CA VAL A 48 -7.28 -26.10 -3.12
C VAL A 48 -6.72 -27.28 -2.33
N ARG A 49 -7.19 -28.51 -2.56
CA ARG A 49 -6.70 -29.72 -1.88
C ARG A 49 -5.21 -30.03 -2.15
N LYS A 50 -4.64 -29.52 -3.23
CA LYS A 50 -3.23 -29.72 -3.58
C LYS A 50 -2.30 -28.72 -2.89
N LEU A 51 -2.84 -27.64 -2.32
CA LEU A 51 -2.04 -26.66 -1.59
C LEU A 51 -1.53 -27.28 -0.29
N ASN A 52 -0.25 -27.04 0.00
CA ASN A 52 0.40 -27.47 1.24
C ASN A 52 0.66 -26.24 2.13
N GLU A 53 0.17 -26.28 3.36
CA GLU A 53 0.39 -25.21 4.35
C GLU A 53 1.63 -25.44 5.23
N GLY A 54 2.37 -26.53 4.98
CA GLY A 54 3.67 -26.81 5.57
C GLY A 54 4.77 -26.03 4.87
N PHE A 55 5.42 -25.12 5.60
CA PHE A 55 6.57 -24.35 5.12
C PHE A 55 7.86 -24.87 5.76
N THR A 56 8.91 -25.05 4.97
CA THR A 56 10.24 -25.48 5.46
C THR A 56 10.99 -24.37 6.18
N ILE A 57 10.64 -23.11 5.91
CA ILE A 57 11.10 -21.93 6.62
C ILE A 57 9.85 -21.24 7.15
N ASP A 58 9.71 -21.18 8.47
CA ASP A 58 8.54 -20.60 9.13
C ASP A 58 9.01 -19.64 10.22
N LEU A 59 8.84 -18.34 9.96
CA LEU A 59 9.19 -17.26 10.90
C LEU A 59 8.00 -16.82 11.75
N ARG A 60 6.85 -17.51 11.68
CA ARG A 60 5.65 -17.08 12.42
C ARG A 60 5.87 -17.21 13.93
N SER A 61 5.60 -16.12 14.65
CA SER A 61 5.36 -16.23 16.09
C SER A 61 3.99 -16.88 16.30
N LYS A 62 3.94 -18.01 17.01
CA LYS A 62 2.68 -18.70 17.35
C LYS A 62 1.82 -17.91 18.34
N GLU A 63 2.43 -17.02 19.11
CA GLU A 63 1.78 -16.22 20.15
C GLU A 63 1.43 -14.81 19.66
N GLY A 64 2.06 -14.35 18.59
CA GLY A 64 1.88 -13.00 18.06
C GLY A 64 0.51 -12.80 17.42
N LYS A 65 -0.17 -11.72 17.76
CA LYS A 65 -1.49 -11.40 17.22
C LYS A 65 -1.39 -10.84 15.80
N ILE A 66 -2.42 -11.11 14.99
CA ILE A 66 -2.58 -10.57 13.64
C ILE A 66 -3.05 -9.10 13.73
N THR A 67 -2.44 -8.23 12.95
CA THR A 67 -2.79 -6.80 12.86
C THR A 67 -3.92 -6.57 11.84
N ASN A 68 -4.75 -5.54 12.03
CA ASN A 68 -5.86 -5.24 11.11
C ASN A 68 -5.95 -3.74 10.78
N GLN A 69 -5.75 -3.38 9.51
CA GLN A 69 -5.80 -1.99 9.03
C GLN A 69 -7.21 -1.41 8.90
N ARG A 70 -8.26 -2.24 9.01
CA ARG A 70 -9.67 -1.86 8.84
C ARG A 70 -9.92 -1.17 7.50
N ALA A 71 -10.81 -0.19 7.44
CA ALA A 71 -11.17 0.55 6.23
C ALA A 71 -10.22 1.74 6.01
N SER A 72 -8.92 1.43 5.92
CA SER A 72 -7.86 2.37 5.58
C SER A 72 -6.89 1.74 4.59
N GLY A 73 -6.19 2.53 3.78
CA GLY A 73 -5.18 2.06 2.81
C GLY A 73 -3.78 1.93 3.42
N ARG A 74 -3.66 1.64 4.72
CA ARG A 74 -2.40 1.62 5.48
C ARG A 74 -1.57 0.33 5.33
N CYS A 75 -1.94 -0.58 4.42
CA CYS A 75 -1.28 -1.88 4.22
C CYS A 75 0.25 -1.84 4.21
N TRP A 76 0.83 -0.86 3.52
CA TRP A 76 2.28 -0.65 3.41
C TRP A 76 2.95 -0.31 4.75
N ILE A 77 2.29 0.48 5.61
CA ILE A 77 2.73 0.77 6.98
C ILE A 77 2.61 -0.50 7.84
N PHE A 78 1.46 -1.18 7.78
CA PHE A 78 1.23 -2.42 8.54
C PHE A 78 2.25 -3.49 8.20
N ALA A 79 2.48 -3.75 6.91
CA ALA A 79 3.45 -4.72 6.45
C ALA A 79 4.88 -4.38 6.90
N ALA A 80 5.27 -3.10 6.87
CA ALA A 80 6.59 -2.68 7.33
C ALA A 80 6.73 -2.84 8.84
N LEU A 81 5.74 -2.38 9.61
CA LEU A 81 5.75 -2.52 11.07
C LEU A 81 5.63 -3.99 11.53
N ASN A 82 5.04 -4.87 10.72
CA ASN A 82 5.08 -6.30 10.94
C ASN A 82 6.50 -6.88 10.82
N THR A 83 7.33 -6.35 9.91
CA THR A 83 8.75 -6.72 9.88
C THR A 83 9.52 -6.18 11.09
N PHE A 84 9.20 -4.97 11.56
CA PHE A 84 9.93 -4.35 12.67
C PHE A 84 9.55 -4.92 14.03
N ARG A 85 8.26 -5.18 14.27
CA ARG A 85 7.80 -5.80 15.51
C ARG A 85 8.34 -7.21 15.67
N PHE A 86 8.59 -7.92 14.57
CA PHE A 86 9.26 -9.23 14.61
C PHE A 86 10.66 -9.11 15.23
N GLU A 87 11.45 -8.11 14.83
CA GLU A 87 12.76 -7.85 15.44
C GLU A 87 12.63 -7.47 16.92
N VAL A 88 11.67 -6.61 17.28
CA VAL A 88 11.43 -6.25 18.69
C VAL A 88 11.10 -7.48 19.53
N MET A 89 10.17 -8.32 19.05
CA MET A 89 9.76 -9.54 19.74
C MET A 89 10.92 -10.53 19.89
N LYS A 90 11.75 -10.67 18.86
CA LYS A 90 12.95 -11.51 18.89
C LYS A 90 14.00 -10.97 19.87
N ASN A 91 14.32 -9.68 19.78
CA ASN A 91 15.37 -9.03 20.57
C ASN A 91 15.02 -8.96 22.06
N LEU A 92 13.73 -8.81 22.38
CA LEU A 92 13.25 -8.69 23.76
C LEU A 92 12.54 -9.95 24.28
N ASN A 93 12.59 -11.05 23.53
CA ASN A 93 11.93 -12.32 23.88
C ASN A 93 10.44 -12.14 24.27
N LEU A 94 9.68 -11.37 23.48
CA LEU A 94 8.26 -11.07 23.75
C LEU A 94 7.32 -12.10 23.10
N LYS A 95 6.19 -12.37 23.75
CA LYS A 95 5.11 -13.21 23.21
C LYS A 95 4.37 -12.53 22.06
N ASP A 96 4.00 -11.27 22.27
CA ASP A 96 3.26 -10.44 21.34
C ASP A 96 3.70 -8.98 21.51
N PHE A 97 3.69 -8.23 20.41
CA PHE A 97 4.00 -6.82 20.40
C PHE A 97 3.43 -6.18 19.13
N GLU A 98 3.07 -4.90 19.23
CA GLU A 98 2.62 -4.12 18.09
C GLU A 98 3.17 -2.69 18.17
N LEU A 99 3.61 -2.19 17.01
CA LEU A 99 4.00 -0.80 16.84
C LEU A 99 2.80 0.02 16.37
N SER A 100 2.74 1.30 16.75
CA SER A 100 1.65 2.18 16.34
C SER A 100 1.68 2.46 14.85
N GLN A 101 0.69 1.96 14.12
CA GLN A 101 0.47 2.33 12.72
C GLN A 101 -0.12 3.73 12.61
N ASN A 102 -0.91 4.18 13.59
CA ASN A 102 -1.45 5.53 13.66
C ASN A 102 -0.32 6.59 13.73
N TYR A 103 0.78 6.29 14.44
CA TYR A 103 1.91 7.20 14.59
C TYR A 103 2.55 7.53 13.23
N LEU A 104 2.90 6.49 12.45
CA LEU A 104 3.44 6.71 11.10
C LEU A 104 2.38 7.27 10.15
N PHE A 105 1.11 6.93 10.32
CA PHE A 105 0.02 7.45 9.50
C PHE A 105 -0.16 8.97 9.69
N PHE A 106 -0.06 9.47 10.92
CA PHE A 106 -0.08 10.90 11.22
C PHE A 106 1.00 11.64 10.44
N TYR A 107 2.27 11.21 10.59
CA TYR A 107 3.39 11.89 9.94
C TYR A 107 3.36 11.71 8.42
N ASP A 108 2.91 10.57 7.91
CA ASP A 108 2.72 10.38 6.47
C ASP A 108 1.74 11.39 5.88
N LYS A 109 0.61 11.63 6.56
CA LYS A 109 -0.37 12.62 6.09
C LYS A 109 0.18 14.04 6.11
N LEU A 110 0.87 14.41 7.18
CA LEU A 110 1.47 15.73 7.31
C LEU A 110 2.54 15.96 6.23
N GLU A 111 3.40 14.97 6.01
CA GLU A 111 4.47 15.04 5.03
C GLU A 111 3.93 15.02 3.60
N LYS A 112 2.94 14.18 3.28
CA LYS A 112 2.27 14.19 1.97
C LYS A 112 1.57 15.51 1.69
N ALA A 113 0.99 16.16 2.69
CA ALA A 113 0.43 17.50 2.52
C ALA A 113 1.51 18.50 2.11
N ASN A 114 2.64 18.51 2.81
CA ASN A 114 3.79 19.35 2.44
C ASN A 114 4.34 19.01 1.05
N TYR A 115 4.50 17.72 0.74
CA TYR A 115 4.98 17.24 -0.55
C TYR A 115 4.07 17.65 -1.70
N TYR A 116 2.75 17.59 -1.50
CA TYR A 116 1.78 18.05 -2.48
C TYR A 116 1.92 19.56 -2.71
N LEU A 117 1.97 20.38 -1.66
CA LEU A 117 2.09 21.83 -1.81
C LEU A 117 3.42 22.24 -2.46
N GLU A 118 4.54 21.57 -2.12
CA GLU A 118 5.82 21.73 -2.82
C GLU A 118 5.73 21.32 -4.28
N SER A 119 5.05 20.21 -4.57
CA SER A 119 4.82 19.77 -5.95
C SER A 119 4.05 20.84 -6.72
N ILE A 120 2.98 21.41 -6.15
CA ILE A 120 2.19 22.49 -6.77
C ILE A 120 3.06 23.72 -7.04
N LEU A 121 3.90 24.13 -6.10
CA LEU A 121 4.84 25.25 -6.28
C LEU A 121 5.85 24.98 -7.41
N SER A 122 6.27 23.74 -7.60
CA SER A 122 7.19 23.36 -8.68
C SER A 122 6.54 23.31 -10.08
N ILE A 123 5.21 23.39 -10.15
CA ILE A 123 4.44 23.27 -11.40
C ILE A 123 3.38 24.38 -11.56
N THR A 124 3.66 25.58 -11.07
CA THR A 124 2.72 26.73 -11.14
C THR A 124 2.28 27.06 -12.56
N ASP A 125 3.13 26.78 -13.55
CA ASP A 125 2.88 27.04 -14.97
C ASP A 125 2.10 25.92 -15.70
N GLU A 126 2.01 24.72 -15.11
CA GLU A 126 1.24 23.61 -15.72
C GLU A 126 -0.26 23.96 -15.80
N PRO A 127 -0.95 23.70 -16.93
CA PRO A 127 -2.39 23.90 -17.04
C PRO A 127 -3.17 23.08 -16.00
N VAL A 128 -4.26 23.65 -15.46
CA VAL A 128 -5.07 22.99 -14.42
C VAL A 128 -5.90 21.81 -14.94
N ASP A 129 -6.14 21.76 -16.25
CA ASP A 129 -6.71 20.64 -16.99
C ASP A 129 -5.63 19.73 -17.61
N GLY A 130 -4.36 20.09 -17.45
CA GLY A 130 -3.22 19.30 -17.89
C GLY A 130 -3.11 17.98 -17.14
N ARG A 131 -2.60 16.95 -17.83
CA ARG A 131 -2.48 15.58 -17.29
C ARG A 131 -1.71 15.53 -15.96
N LEU A 132 -0.63 16.30 -15.84
CA LEU A 132 0.22 16.30 -14.65
C LEU A 132 -0.49 16.91 -13.44
N TYR A 133 -1.08 18.11 -13.60
CA TYR A 133 -1.84 18.74 -12.52
C TYR A 133 -3.04 17.87 -12.11
N CYS A 134 -3.82 17.38 -13.08
CA CYS A 134 -4.95 16.48 -12.81
C CYS A 134 -4.53 15.23 -12.02
N PHE A 135 -3.37 14.64 -12.35
CA PHE A 135 -2.84 13.48 -11.64
C PHE A 135 -2.49 13.80 -10.18
N LEU A 136 -1.71 14.87 -9.94
CA LEU A 136 -1.33 15.29 -8.58
C LEU A 136 -2.54 15.70 -7.73
N ASN A 137 -3.53 16.34 -8.37
CA ASN A 137 -4.71 16.84 -7.71
C ASN A 137 -5.78 15.78 -7.43
N LYS A 138 -5.70 14.60 -8.07
CA LYS A 138 -6.69 13.52 -7.95
C LYS A 138 -6.79 12.98 -6.52
N SER A 139 -5.66 12.66 -5.91
CA SER A 139 -5.60 12.03 -4.59
C SER A 139 -4.34 12.43 -3.80
N PRO A 140 -4.18 13.72 -3.42
CA PRO A 140 -2.95 14.24 -2.81
C PRO A 140 -2.61 13.59 -1.46
N LEU A 141 -3.63 13.10 -0.75
CA LEU A 141 -3.51 12.45 0.55
C LEU A 141 -4.04 11.02 0.53
N GLN A 142 -3.86 10.27 -0.56
CA GLN A 142 -4.17 8.84 -0.51
C GLN A 142 -3.37 8.13 0.60
N ASP A 143 -3.97 7.13 1.24
CA ASP A 143 -3.34 6.39 2.34
C ASP A 143 -2.12 5.60 1.89
N GLY A 144 -2.13 5.06 0.66
CA GLY A 144 -1.10 4.16 0.15
C GLY A 144 0.28 4.80 0.03
N GLY A 145 1.31 3.96 0.07
CA GLY A 145 2.71 4.37 -0.05
C GLY A 145 3.61 3.21 -0.45
N GLN A 146 4.91 3.44 -0.37
CA GLN A 146 5.96 2.53 -0.82
C GLN A 146 7.00 2.30 0.29
N TRP A 147 7.84 1.28 0.14
CA TRP A 147 8.89 0.97 1.13
C TRP A 147 9.75 2.19 1.50
N SER A 148 10.29 2.90 0.50
CA SER A 148 11.14 4.09 0.74
C SER A 148 10.40 5.19 1.51
N MET A 149 9.09 5.30 1.33
CA MET A 149 8.26 6.28 2.05
C MET A 149 8.11 5.91 3.54
N VAL A 150 8.00 4.62 3.89
CA VAL A 150 8.01 4.20 5.31
C VAL A 150 9.38 4.44 5.90
N SER A 151 10.42 4.09 5.16
CA SER A 151 11.80 4.29 5.60
C SER A 151 12.09 5.77 5.90
N ASN A 152 11.66 6.69 5.04
CA ASN A 152 11.81 8.12 5.29
C ASN A 152 11.12 8.56 6.58
N LEU A 153 9.89 8.09 6.82
CA LEU A 153 9.15 8.44 8.04
C LEU A 153 9.85 7.90 9.29
N VAL A 154 10.31 6.67 9.25
CA VAL A 154 10.94 6.02 10.41
C VAL A 154 12.31 6.61 10.72
N VAL A 155 13.09 6.95 9.69
CA VAL A 155 14.37 7.67 9.88
C VAL A 155 14.12 9.03 10.54
N LYS A 156 13.08 9.76 10.09
CA LYS A 156 12.80 11.12 10.58
C LYS A 156 12.09 11.16 11.93
N TYR A 157 11.16 10.24 12.18
CA TYR A 157 10.23 10.30 13.31
C TYR A 157 10.31 9.08 14.24
N GLY A 158 11.08 8.04 13.90
CA GLY A 158 11.14 6.81 14.68
C GLY A 158 9.85 5.99 14.64
N VAL A 159 9.65 5.16 15.66
CA VAL A 159 8.42 4.39 15.87
C VAL A 159 8.09 4.33 17.37
N VAL A 160 6.82 4.06 17.69
CA VAL A 160 6.36 3.93 19.08
C VAL A 160 5.57 2.63 19.27
N PRO A 161 5.57 2.04 20.48
CA PRO A 161 4.63 0.96 20.82
C PRO A 161 3.18 1.41 20.60
N LYS A 162 2.32 0.48 20.19
CA LYS A 162 0.91 0.78 19.90
C LYS A 162 0.17 1.38 21.09
N GLU A 163 0.44 0.90 22.29
CA GLU A 163 -0.16 1.39 23.53
C GLU A 163 0.09 2.88 23.80
N GLN A 164 1.21 3.43 23.32
CA GLN A 164 1.59 4.84 23.49
C GLN A 164 0.84 5.75 22.52
N TYR A 165 0.32 5.18 21.42
CA TYR A 165 -0.43 5.93 20.42
C TYR A 165 -1.39 5.00 19.66
N ASN A 166 -2.53 4.71 20.29
CA ASN A 166 -3.52 3.78 19.77
C ASN A 166 -4.16 4.27 18.46
N ASP A 167 -4.79 3.35 17.72
CA ASP A 167 -5.55 3.70 16.52
C ASP A 167 -6.74 4.60 16.87
N ALA A 168 -6.73 5.83 16.35
CA ALA A 168 -7.90 6.69 16.37
C ALA A 168 -8.98 6.19 15.38
N LYS A 169 -10.24 6.61 15.57
CA LYS A 169 -11.33 6.20 14.66
C LYS A 169 -11.07 6.59 13.21
N SER A 170 -10.52 7.79 12.98
CA SER A 170 -10.12 8.24 11.63
C SER A 170 -8.94 7.46 11.06
N ALA A 171 -8.16 6.74 11.87
CA ALA A 171 -7.13 5.84 11.38
C ALA A 171 -7.75 4.52 10.88
N GLU A 172 -8.79 4.01 11.55
CA GLU A 172 -9.51 2.80 11.13
C GLU A 172 -10.45 3.02 9.93
N THR A 173 -11.00 4.23 9.79
CA THR A 173 -11.93 4.62 8.72
C THR A 173 -11.55 6.00 8.17
N SER A 174 -10.52 6.03 7.31
CA SER A 174 -9.82 7.27 6.92
C SER A 174 -10.55 8.15 5.90
N ARG A 175 -11.65 7.68 5.31
CA ARG A 175 -12.35 8.34 4.21
C ARG A 175 -12.68 9.82 4.51
N TRP A 176 -13.39 10.10 5.59
CA TRP A 176 -13.86 11.45 5.89
C TRP A 176 -12.73 12.43 6.24
N MET A 177 -11.71 11.96 6.98
CA MET A 177 -10.50 12.76 7.24
C MET A 177 -9.79 13.10 5.94
N ASN A 178 -9.62 12.12 5.04
CA ASN A 178 -8.98 12.33 3.74
C ASN A 178 -9.80 13.29 2.85
N GLU A 179 -11.13 13.20 2.84
CA GLU A 179 -12.00 14.10 2.09
C GLU A 179 -11.88 15.56 2.57
N ALA A 180 -11.89 15.79 3.88
CA ALA A 180 -11.73 17.11 4.47
C ALA A 180 -10.35 17.72 4.18
N LEU A 181 -9.28 16.97 4.43
CA LEU A 181 -7.91 17.42 4.16
C LEU A 181 -7.66 17.65 2.66
N THR A 182 -8.19 16.78 1.79
CA THR A 182 -8.05 16.94 0.34
C THR A 182 -8.75 18.19 -0.15
N SER A 183 -9.93 18.53 0.38
CA SER A 183 -10.64 19.76 0.04
C SER A 183 -9.83 20.99 0.45
N ARG A 184 -9.28 21.01 1.67
CA ARG A 184 -8.39 22.08 2.16
C ARG A 184 -7.16 22.24 1.27
N LEU A 185 -6.44 21.16 0.97
CA LEU A 185 -5.24 21.21 0.14
C LEU A 185 -5.52 21.67 -1.29
N ARG A 186 -6.66 21.29 -1.87
CA ARG A 186 -7.05 21.76 -3.21
C ARG A 186 -7.29 23.27 -3.23
N GLU A 187 -7.90 23.81 -2.18
CA GLU A 187 -8.05 25.25 -2.02
C GLU A 187 -6.70 25.94 -1.80
N ASP A 188 -5.81 25.35 -0.99
CA ASP A 188 -4.44 25.84 -0.79
C ASP A 188 -3.66 25.90 -2.11
N ALA A 189 -3.81 24.89 -2.98
CA ALA A 189 -3.21 24.88 -4.30
C ALA A 189 -3.74 26.01 -5.20
N VAL A 190 -5.05 26.33 -5.13
CA VAL A 190 -5.63 27.49 -5.82
C VAL A 190 -4.99 28.78 -5.32
N CYS A 191 -4.87 28.94 -4.00
CA CYS A 191 -4.26 30.13 -3.38
C CYS A 191 -2.80 30.30 -3.78
N LEU A 192 -1.98 29.24 -3.71
CA LEU A 192 -0.56 29.29 -4.07
C LEU A 192 -0.36 29.61 -5.56
N ARG A 193 -1.13 28.98 -6.45
CA ARG A 193 -1.03 29.23 -7.90
C ARG A 193 -1.49 30.63 -8.28
N ARG A 194 -2.54 31.14 -7.64
CA ARG A 194 -3.00 32.53 -7.83
C ARG A 194 -1.93 33.52 -7.38
N ALA A 195 -1.40 33.35 -6.16
CA ALA A 195 -0.35 34.20 -5.63
C ALA A 195 0.93 34.18 -6.48
N SER A 196 1.29 33.01 -7.03
CA SER A 196 2.41 32.89 -7.96
C SER A 196 2.16 33.69 -9.25
N LYS A 197 0.95 33.63 -9.82
CA LYS A 197 0.56 34.44 -11.00
C LYS A 197 0.50 35.94 -10.74
N GLU A 198 0.18 36.33 -9.51
CA GLU A 198 0.21 37.73 -9.05
C GLU A 198 1.64 38.24 -8.82
N GLY A 199 2.67 37.41 -9.01
CA GLY A 199 4.08 37.80 -8.91
C GLY A 199 4.64 37.78 -7.50
N LYS A 200 3.98 37.11 -6.54
CA LYS A 200 4.54 36.94 -5.20
C LYS A 200 5.88 36.21 -5.25
N SER A 201 6.80 36.64 -4.40
CA SER A 201 8.12 36.01 -4.26
C SER A 201 8.02 34.58 -3.73
N VAL A 202 9.06 33.79 -3.99
CA VAL A 202 9.17 32.43 -3.44
C VAL A 202 9.09 32.44 -1.91
N GLU A 203 9.68 33.43 -1.25
CA GLU A 203 9.63 33.55 0.21
C GLU A 203 8.20 33.75 0.73
N GLU A 204 7.41 34.60 0.07
CA GLU A 204 6.00 34.82 0.43
C GLU A 204 5.16 33.55 0.23
N LEU A 205 5.38 32.82 -0.86
CA LEU A 205 4.71 31.54 -1.13
C LEU A 205 5.04 30.49 -0.07
N LEU A 206 6.31 30.42 0.36
CA LEU A 206 6.73 29.52 1.43
C LEU A 206 6.15 29.90 2.80
N LYS A 207 5.98 31.21 3.08
CA LYS A 207 5.26 31.69 4.27
C LYS A 207 3.78 31.27 4.24
N MET A 208 3.12 31.44 3.11
CA MET A 208 1.73 30.97 2.92
C MET A 208 1.60 29.46 3.15
N LYS A 209 2.49 28.66 2.54
CA LYS A 209 2.53 27.21 2.72
C LYS A 209 2.68 26.81 4.19
N ARG A 210 3.52 27.52 4.95
CA ARG A 210 3.72 27.25 6.39
C ARG A 210 2.42 27.42 7.18
N GLU A 211 1.66 28.47 6.93
CA GLU A 211 0.35 28.66 7.59
C GLU A 211 -0.66 27.59 7.17
N MET A 212 -0.68 27.20 5.89
CA MET A 212 -1.52 26.08 5.41
C MET A 212 -1.19 24.76 6.13
N LEU A 213 0.10 24.45 6.31
CA LEU A 213 0.54 23.25 7.02
C LEU A 213 0.20 23.27 8.52
N LYS A 214 0.15 24.45 9.14
CA LYS A 214 -0.31 24.61 10.52
C LYS A 214 -1.78 24.20 10.66
N GLU A 215 -2.61 24.50 9.67
CA GLU A 215 -4.00 24.05 9.64
C GLU A 215 -4.13 22.55 9.42
N VAL A 216 -3.32 21.99 8.51
CA VAL A 216 -3.23 20.54 8.30
C VAL A 216 -2.86 19.82 9.59
N TYR A 217 -1.83 20.29 10.29
CA TYR A 217 -1.40 19.73 11.58
C TYR A 217 -2.55 19.74 12.61
N ARG A 218 -3.27 20.87 12.72
CA ARG A 218 -4.45 20.99 13.60
C ARG A 218 -5.53 19.96 13.25
N ILE A 219 -5.86 19.79 11.97
CA ILE A 219 -6.86 18.80 11.52
C ILE A 219 -6.39 17.37 11.86
N LEU A 220 -5.12 17.06 11.62
CA LEU A 220 -4.55 15.75 11.94
C LEU A 220 -4.60 15.47 13.44
N CYS A 221 -4.26 16.43 14.29
CA CYS A 221 -4.35 16.28 15.75
C CYS A 221 -5.79 16.01 16.20
N ILE A 222 -6.77 16.73 15.64
CA ILE A 222 -8.20 16.52 15.94
C ILE A 222 -8.64 15.10 15.53
N CYS A 223 -8.16 14.58 14.39
CA CYS A 223 -8.60 13.29 13.88
C CYS A 223 -7.85 12.08 14.45
N LEU A 224 -6.57 12.24 14.77
CA LEU A 224 -5.65 11.13 15.05
C LEU A 224 -5.03 11.18 16.45
N GLY A 225 -5.12 12.31 17.15
CA GLY A 225 -4.34 12.62 18.35
C GLY A 225 -3.06 13.41 18.02
N GLU A 226 -2.44 14.00 19.04
CA GLU A 226 -1.10 14.56 18.90
C GLU A 226 -0.05 13.47 19.21
N PRO A 227 0.94 13.22 18.33
CA PRO A 227 1.93 12.17 18.56
C PRO A 227 2.81 12.43 19.81
N PRO A 228 3.17 11.40 20.57
CA PRO A 228 4.06 11.53 21.72
C PRO A 228 5.48 11.88 21.28
N LYS A 229 6.15 12.74 22.05
CA LYS A 229 7.57 13.13 21.85
C LYS A 229 8.54 12.21 22.59
N SER A 230 8.08 11.65 23.71
CA SER A 230 8.75 10.64 24.52
C SER A 230 7.69 9.83 25.26
N PHE A 231 8.07 8.65 25.73
CA PHE A 231 7.20 7.75 26.47
C PHE A 231 8.00 6.83 27.38
N ASP A 232 7.33 6.19 28.33
CA ASP A 232 7.90 5.11 29.12
C ASP A 232 7.55 3.78 28.45
N PHE A 233 8.57 2.96 28.19
CA PHE A 233 8.42 1.62 27.63
C PHE A 233 8.65 0.60 28.72
N ILE A 234 7.61 -0.14 29.10
CA ILE A 234 7.66 -1.14 30.17
C ILE A 234 6.96 -2.41 29.67
N VAL A 235 7.72 -3.50 29.53
CA VAL A 235 7.19 -4.80 29.07
C VAL A 235 7.78 -5.93 29.92
N SER A 236 7.07 -7.05 29.98
CA SER A 236 7.60 -8.31 30.53
C SER A 236 7.91 -9.26 29.38
N ASP A 237 9.08 -9.86 29.41
CA ASP A 237 9.45 -10.91 28.44
C ASP A 237 8.77 -12.25 28.77
N LYS A 238 9.09 -13.31 28.02
CA LYS A 238 8.54 -14.65 28.23
C LYS A 238 8.90 -15.28 29.58
N ASP A 239 9.95 -14.80 30.22
CA ASP A 239 10.48 -15.32 31.49
C ASP A 239 10.04 -14.43 32.69
N ASP A 240 9.02 -13.59 32.47
CA ASP A 240 8.47 -12.63 33.43
C ASP A 240 9.49 -11.58 33.92
N LYS A 241 10.57 -11.36 33.17
CA LYS A 241 11.53 -10.29 33.46
C LYS A 241 11.02 -8.97 32.90
N VAL A 242 10.97 -7.97 33.77
CA VAL A 242 10.58 -6.61 33.40
C VAL A 242 11.73 -5.90 32.68
N ILE A 243 11.44 -5.36 31.51
CA ILE A 243 12.29 -4.47 30.72
C ILE A 243 11.63 -3.10 30.78
N ALA A 244 12.37 -2.09 31.25
CA ALA A 244 11.87 -0.73 31.41
C ALA A 244 12.86 0.30 30.83
N ASP A 245 12.33 1.30 30.14
CA ASP A 245 13.06 2.44 29.61
C ASP A 245 12.18 3.69 29.71
N TYR A 246 12.63 4.69 30.45
CA TYR A 246 11.81 5.84 30.83
C TYR A 246 12.16 7.06 29.99
N GLY A 247 11.15 7.77 29.50
CA GLY A 247 11.32 8.98 28.70
C GLY A 247 12.02 8.76 27.36
N ILE A 248 12.02 7.54 26.81
CA ILE A 248 12.64 7.24 25.53
C ILE A 248 11.91 7.95 24.39
N THR A 249 12.66 8.50 23.44
CA THR A 249 12.08 9.09 22.22
C THR A 249 11.75 8.01 21.18
N PRO A 250 10.81 8.27 20.26
CA PRO A 250 10.50 7.35 19.16
C PRO A 250 11.72 6.93 18.31
N GLN A 251 12.69 7.83 18.11
CA GLN A 251 13.91 7.55 17.35
C GLN A 251 14.88 6.66 18.11
N GLU A 252 15.07 6.92 19.41
CA GLU A 252 15.87 6.06 20.29
C GLU A 252 15.24 4.67 20.40
N PHE A 253 13.91 4.59 20.51
CA PHE A 253 13.18 3.32 20.55
C PHE A 253 13.43 2.49 19.29
N PHE A 254 13.32 3.11 18.10
CA PHE A 254 13.63 2.44 16.84
C PHE A 254 15.07 1.90 16.83
N LYS A 255 16.04 2.76 17.17
CA LYS A 255 17.46 2.39 17.18
C LYS A 255 17.77 1.25 18.15
N LYS A 256 17.18 1.28 19.36
CA LYS A 256 17.48 0.34 20.44
C LYS A 256 16.77 -1.00 20.28
N TYR A 257 15.48 -0.99 19.91
CA TYR A 257 14.64 -2.19 19.97
C TYR A 257 14.32 -2.81 18.61
N VAL A 258 14.25 -2.00 17.55
CA VAL A 258 14.11 -2.51 16.17
C VAL A 258 15.48 -2.80 15.56
N GLY A 259 16.41 -1.84 15.65
CA GLY A 259 17.82 -2.04 15.30
C GLY A 259 18.11 -2.34 13.82
N LEU A 260 17.21 -1.97 12.91
CA LEU A 260 17.39 -2.20 11.48
C LEU A 260 18.02 -0.99 10.78
N GLU A 261 19.08 -1.23 10.01
CA GLU A 261 19.66 -0.24 9.10
C GLU A 261 18.80 -0.14 7.82
N LEU A 262 17.95 0.89 7.76
CA LEU A 262 17.05 1.09 6.63
C LEU A 262 17.78 1.59 5.37
N SER A 263 19.00 2.11 5.50
CA SER A 263 19.85 2.51 4.36
C SER A 263 20.24 1.36 3.45
N ASP A 264 20.32 0.15 4.01
CA ASP A 264 20.87 -1.02 3.33
C ASP A 264 19.80 -1.83 2.59
N ARG A 265 18.54 -1.40 2.70
CA ARG A 265 17.38 -2.08 2.11
C ARG A 265 17.09 -1.51 0.71
N VAL A 266 17.04 -2.39 -0.27
CA VAL A 266 16.73 -2.05 -1.67
C VAL A 266 15.37 -2.63 -2.06
N SER A 267 14.54 -1.81 -2.71
CA SER A 267 13.26 -2.30 -3.26
C SER A 267 13.50 -2.99 -4.60
N LEU A 268 13.19 -4.27 -4.67
CA LEU A 268 13.27 -5.07 -5.89
C LEU A 268 11.88 -5.16 -6.54
N ILE A 269 11.81 -4.92 -7.84
CA ILE A 269 10.56 -5.05 -8.60
C ILE A 269 10.76 -6.00 -9.77
N ASN A 270 9.68 -6.64 -10.21
CA ASN A 270 9.62 -7.32 -11.50
C ASN A 270 8.50 -6.71 -12.32
N ALA A 271 8.88 -5.81 -13.24
CA ALA A 271 7.98 -5.12 -14.15
C ALA A 271 8.45 -5.34 -15.60
N PRO A 272 8.15 -6.51 -16.21
CA PRO A 272 8.59 -6.90 -17.54
C PRO A 272 7.80 -6.18 -18.64
N ALA A 273 7.73 -4.86 -18.59
CA ALA A 273 7.11 -4.05 -19.64
C ALA A 273 8.17 -3.64 -20.67
N GLU A 274 7.79 -3.54 -21.95
CA GLU A 274 8.70 -3.22 -23.06
C GLU A 274 9.58 -1.99 -22.80
N LYS A 275 9.00 -0.93 -22.22
CA LYS A 275 9.70 0.33 -21.90
C LYS A 275 10.42 0.31 -20.55
N ARG A 276 10.59 -0.86 -19.92
CA ARG A 276 11.20 -1.04 -18.59
C ARG A 276 12.21 -2.21 -18.61
N PRO A 277 13.37 -2.04 -19.25
CA PRO A 277 14.42 -3.06 -19.24
C PRO A 277 14.82 -3.51 -17.84
N MET A 278 15.25 -4.77 -17.74
CA MET A 278 15.72 -5.37 -16.50
C MET A 278 17.13 -4.89 -16.12
N ASN A 279 17.51 -5.10 -14.86
CA ASN A 279 18.77 -4.67 -14.24
C ASN A 279 19.00 -3.15 -14.34
N ARG A 280 17.94 -2.36 -14.19
CA ARG A 280 17.97 -0.89 -14.17
C ARG A 280 17.24 -0.35 -12.95
N MET A 281 17.68 0.84 -12.50
CA MET A 281 17.05 1.59 -11.43
C MET A 281 15.96 2.50 -11.98
N TYR A 282 14.82 2.54 -11.30
CA TYR A 282 13.67 3.39 -11.65
C TYR A 282 13.21 4.22 -10.46
N THR A 283 12.74 5.43 -10.74
CA THR A 283 11.98 6.28 -9.82
C THR A 283 10.70 6.74 -10.52
N VAL A 284 9.69 7.12 -9.75
CA VAL A 284 8.45 7.71 -10.29
C VAL A 284 8.41 9.19 -9.92
N LYS A 285 8.26 10.07 -10.91
CA LYS A 285 8.20 11.52 -10.70
C LYS A 285 7.01 11.85 -9.79
N PHE A 286 7.24 12.68 -8.77
CA PHE A 286 6.25 13.08 -7.75
C PHE A 286 5.68 11.95 -6.88
N LEU A 287 6.30 10.76 -6.86
CA LEU A 287 5.95 9.72 -5.88
C LEU A 287 6.85 9.86 -4.64
N GLY A 288 6.29 10.37 -3.54
CA GLY A 288 6.99 10.56 -2.28
C GLY A 288 6.07 11.05 -1.16
N ASN A 289 6.64 11.24 0.03
CA ASN A 289 5.98 11.84 1.19
C ASN A 289 6.87 12.85 1.90
N VAL A 290 8.07 12.46 2.35
CA VAL A 290 9.04 13.39 2.95
C VAL A 290 9.81 14.09 1.82
N TRP A 291 9.72 15.41 1.72
CA TRP A 291 10.26 16.19 0.59
C TRP A 291 11.78 16.05 0.43
N GLU A 292 12.51 16.17 1.54
CA GLU A 292 13.95 15.99 1.64
C GLU A 292 14.38 14.51 1.78
N GLY A 293 13.42 13.59 1.82
CA GLY A 293 13.66 12.17 2.00
C GLY A 293 14.27 11.49 0.78
N LYS A 294 14.61 10.21 0.93
CA LYS A 294 15.07 9.39 -0.19
C LYS A 294 13.94 9.23 -1.21
N LYS A 295 14.27 9.41 -2.49
CA LYS A 295 13.34 9.13 -3.59
C LYS A 295 12.97 7.66 -3.58
N VAL A 296 11.73 7.37 -3.99
CA VAL A 296 11.30 6.00 -4.23
C VAL A 296 12.12 5.43 -5.39
N ALA A 297 12.90 4.39 -5.09
CA ALA A 297 13.81 3.77 -6.03
C ALA A 297 13.56 2.26 -6.11
N TYR A 298 13.54 1.73 -7.33
CA TYR A 298 13.31 0.32 -7.61
C TYR A 298 14.40 -0.25 -8.49
N LEU A 299 14.95 -1.40 -8.12
CA LEU A 299 15.78 -2.20 -9.02
C LEU A 299 14.90 -3.23 -9.74
N ASN A 300 14.74 -3.08 -11.06
CA ASN A 300 13.95 -4.01 -11.86
C ASN A 300 14.76 -5.27 -12.15
N LEU A 301 14.25 -6.44 -11.76
CA LEU A 301 14.94 -7.73 -11.89
C LEU A 301 14.02 -8.81 -12.43
N GLU A 302 14.64 -9.87 -12.94
CA GLU A 302 13.96 -11.12 -13.24
C GLU A 302 13.38 -11.74 -11.97
N MET A 303 12.19 -12.34 -12.09
CA MET A 303 11.45 -12.88 -10.96
C MET A 303 12.27 -13.93 -10.17
N GLU A 304 13.07 -14.75 -10.86
CA GLU A 304 13.92 -15.75 -10.22
C GLU A 304 14.98 -15.12 -9.31
N LYS A 305 15.55 -13.97 -9.67
CA LYS A 305 16.49 -13.25 -8.79
C LYS A 305 15.77 -12.70 -7.55
N ILE A 306 14.55 -12.20 -7.71
CA ILE A 306 13.74 -11.70 -6.59
C ILE A 306 13.40 -12.85 -5.64
N LYS A 307 12.90 -13.98 -6.15
CA LYS A 307 12.63 -15.18 -5.33
C LYS A 307 13.86 -15.64 -4.57
N LYS A 308 15.02 -15.67 -5.22
CA LYS A 308 16.29 -16.03 -4.57
C LYS A 308 16.64 -15.08 -3.41
N ALA A 309 16.47 -13.77 -3.60
CA ALA A 309 16.69 -12.77 -2.56
C ALA A 309 15.71 -12.93 -1.38
N VAL A 310 14.42 -13.15 -1.67
CA VAL A 310 13.38 -13.42 -0.66
C VAL A 310 13.72 -14.67 0.15
N ILE A 311 14.04 -15.78 -0.51
CA ILE A 311 14.41 -17.04 0.16
C ILE A 311 15.68 -16.86 1.01
N GLY A 312 16.68 -16.11 0.52
CA GLY A 312 17.88 -15.78 1.29
C GLY A 312 17.53 -15.04 2.58
N GLN A 313 16.76 -13.95 2.48
CA GLN A 313 16.36 -13.17 3.64
C GLN A 313 15.54 -13.98 4.66
N LEU A 314 14.64 -14.86 4.20
CA LEU A 314 13.88 -15.75 5.08
C LEU A 314 14.79 -16.77 5.78
N LYS A 315 15.78 -17.34 5.08
CA LYS A 315 16.78 -18.26 5.68
C LYS A 315 17.65 -17.57 6.72
N ASP A 316 17.93 -16.28 6.52
CA ASP A 316 18.64 -15.44 7.48
C ASP A 316 17.75 -15.05 8.68
N GLY A 317 16.50 -15.51 8.72
CA GLY A 317 15.59 -15.34 9.85
C GLY A 317 14.90 -13.99 9.88
N HIS A 318 14.76 -13.32 8.73
CA HIS A 318 14.11 -12.02 8.62
C HIS A 318 12.87 -12.08 7.72
N PRO A 319 11.72 -11.53 8.15
CA PRO A 319 10.52 -11.46 7.31
C PRO A 319 10.71 -10.47 6.15
N VAL A 320 9.87 -10.59 5.11
CA VAL A 320 10.02 -9.80 3.88
C VAL A 320 8.78 -8.97 3.59
N TRP A 321 8.94 -7.64 3.55
CA TRP A 321 7.90 -6.76 3.00
C TRP A 321 7.76 -6.98 1.49
N PHE A 322 6.53 -7.13 0.98
CA PHE A 322 6.30 -7.22 -0.46
C PHE A 322 5.01 -6.53 -0.88
N GLY A 323 4.99 -6.06 -2.13
CA GLY A 323 3.83 -5.52 -2.80
C GLY A 323 3.31 -6.47 -3.90
N SER A 324 2.00 -6.61 -4.00
CA SER A 324 1.35 -7.43 -5.03
C SER A 324 0.01 -6.82 -5.49
N ASP A 325 -0.57 -7.44 -6.52
CA ASP A 325 -1.98 -7.28 -6.83
C ASP A 325 -2.76 -8.37 -6.09
N CYS A 326 -3.25 -8.08 -4.89
CA CYS A 326 -3.91 -9.08 -4.03
C CYS A 326 -5.38 -9.30 -4.42
N ALA A 327 -5.88 -8.67 -5.49
CA ALA A 327 -7.24 -8.85 -6.00
C ALA A 327 -7.31 -9.92 -7.09
N LYS A 328 -6.21 -10.22 -7.77
CA LYS A 328 -6.18 -11.22 -8.83
C LYS A 328 -6.10 -12.62 -8.24
N PHE A 329 -7.00 -13.49 -8.69
CA PHE A 329 -7.01 -14.92 -8.35
C PHE A 329 -6.93 -15.21 -6.84
N SER A 330 -7.71 -14.45 -6.05
CA SER A 330 -7.67 -14.50 -4.59
C SER A 330 -8.97 -15.03 -4.00
N LEU A 331 -8.91 -16.16 -3.29
CA LEU A 331 -9.98 -16.65 -2.42
C LEU A 331 -9.75 -16.09 -1.00
N ARG A 332 -10.05 -14.80 -0.84
CA ARG A 332 -9.62 -14.02 0.35
C ARG A 332 -10.12 -14.58 1.69
N LYS A 333 -11.34 -15.13 1.73
CA LYS A 333 -11.91 -15.76 2.94
C LYS A 333 -11.09 -16.97 3.40
N LYS A 334 -10.37 -17.61 2.49
CA LYS A 334 -9.51 -18.80 2.74
C LYS A 334 -8.02 -18.45 2.80
N GLY A 335 -7.63 -17.19 2.54
CA GLY A 335 -6.22 -16.80 2.50
C GLY A 335 -5.43 -17.37 1.31
N ILE A 336 -6.11 -17.83 0.26
CA ILE A 336 -5.47 -18.48 -0.90
C ILE A 336 -5.30 -17.47 -2.04
N PHE A 337 -4.07 -17.39 -2.56
CA PHE A 337 -3.69 -16.58 -3.72
C PHE A 337 -3.10 -17.50 -4.79
N ASP A 338 -3.97 -18.18 -5.53
CA ASP A 338 -3.57 -19.21 -6.49
C ASP A 338 -4.52 -19.19 -7.70
N ARG A 339 -3.94 -19.13 -8.89
CA ARG A 339 -4.69 -19.07 -10.17
C ARG A 339 -5.46 -20.36 -10.44
N ALA A 340 -4.94 -21.51 -10.01
CA ALA A 340 -5.63 -22.78 -10.19
C ALA A 340 -6.80 -22.95 -9.22
N SER A 341 -6.68 -22.42 -7.99
CA SER A 341 -7.74 -22.47 -6.98
C SER A 341 -8.88 -21.49 -7.28
N ALA A 342 -8.57 -20.31 -7.84
CA ALA A 342 -9.56 -19.32 -8.28
C ALA A 342 -9.76 -19.38 -9.81
N ASP A 343 -10.36 -20.46 -10.30
CA ASP A 343 -10.43 -20.82 -11.72
C ASP A 343 -11.58 -20.14 -12.47
N ILE A 344 -11.43 -18.83 -12.68
CA ILE A 344 -12.38 -18.01 -13.46
C ILE A 344 -12.34 -18.38 -14.95
N GLU A 345 -11.19 -18.83 -15.46
CA GLU A 345 -10.99 -19.15 -16.87
C GLU A 345 -11.84 -20.35 -17.29
N SER A 346 -11.79 -21.44 -16.53
CA SER A 346 -12.63 -22.62 -16.80
C SER A 346 -14.11 -22.32 -16.58
N LEU A 347 -14.46 -21.51 -15.57
CA LEU A 347 -15.85 -21.16 -15.28
C LEU A 347 -16.52 -20.39 -16.43
N PHE A 348 -15.76 -19.51 -17.10
CA PHE A 348 -16.26 -18.71 -18.21
C PHE A 348 -15.96 -19.30 -19.58
N ASP A 349 -15.23 -20.41 -19.67
CA ASP A 349 -14.72 -20.97 -20.92
C ASP A 349 -13.90 -19.94 -21.73
N ILE A 350 -12.95 -19.28 -21.04
CA ILE A 350 -12.07 -18.27 -21.63
C ILE A 350 -10.61 -18.54 -21.26
N HIS A 351 -9.70 -17.91 -22.00
CA HIS A 351 -8.28 -17.90 -21.68
C HIS A 351 -7.74 -16.47 -21.58
N TYR A 352 -7.11 -16.14 -20.44
CA TYR A 352 -6.35 -14.91 -20.27
C TYR A 352 -4.90 -15.12 -20.74
N GLY A 353 -4.66 -14.80 -22.01
CA GLY A 353 -3.35 -14.90 -22.66
C GLY A 353 -2.35 -13.76 -22.36
N PHE A 354 -2.72 -12.77 -21.54
CA PHE A 354 -1.83 -11.64 -21.25
C PHE A 354 -0.57 -12.06 -20.48
N THR A 355 0.57 -11.61 -20.97
CA THR A 355 1.83 -11.57 -20.20
C THR A 355 1.71 -10.57 -19.04
N LYS A 356 2.59 -10.71 -18.03
CA LYS A 356 2.68 -9.74 -16.93
C LYS A 356 3.00 -8.31 -17.44
N GLY A 357 3.80 -8.19 -18.50
CA GLY A 357 4.14 -6.92 -19.14
C GLY A 357 2.94 -6.21 -19.76
N GLU A 358 2.10 -6.96 -20.47
CA GLU A 358 0.86 -6.44 -21.06
C GLU A 358 -0.13 -6.02 -19.98
N ARG A 359 -0.32 -6.82 -18.93
CA ARG A 359 -1.22 -6.46 -17.82
C ARG A 359 -0.84 -5.15 -17.15
N LEU A 360 0.47 -4.88 -16.99
CA LEU A 360 0.97 -3.61 -16.46
C LEU A 360 0.78 -2.45 -17.44
N THR A 361 0.97 -2.69 -18.74
CA THR A 361 0.94 -1.66 -19.79
C THR A 361 -0.48 -1.22 -20.12
N TYR A 362 -1.41 -2.18 -20.19
CA TYR A 362 -2.82 -1.96 -20.53
C TYR A 362 -3.72 -1.71 -19.31
N GLY A 363 -3.14 -1.68 -18.11
CA GLY A 363 -3.86 -1.30 -16.88
C GLY A 363 -4.76 -2.39 -16.29
N ASP A 364 -4.56 -3.67 -16.63
CA ASP A 364 -5.26 -4.79 -16.00
C ASP A 364 -4.76 -5.07 -14.57
N SER A 365 -3.46 -4.87 -14.31
CA SER A 365 -2.87 -5.15 -13.00
C SER A 365 -1.81 -4.13 -12.63
N ALA A 366 -1.73 -3.85 -11.33
CA ALA A 366 -0.69 -3.07 -10.68
C ALA A 366 -0.63 -3.44 -9.20
N MET A 367 0.46 -3.10 -8.52
CA MET A 367 0.53 -3.23 -7.06
C MET A 367 -0.63 -2.44 -6.42
N ASN A 368 -1.45 -3.11 -5.62
CA ASN A 368 -2.57 -2.50 -4.89
C ASN A 368 -2.53 -2.78 -3.39
N HIS A 369 -1.67 -3.69 -2.93
CA HIS A 369 -1.58 -4.07 -1.54
C HIS A 369 -0.16 -4.48 -1.17
N ALA A 370 0.19 -4.27 0.10
CA ALA A 370 1.46 -4.68 0.68
C ALA A 370 1.22 -5.62 1.86
N MET A 371 2.04 -6.66 1.95
CA MET A 371 1.96 -7.72 2.96
C MET A 371 3.38 -8.12 3.41
N THR A 372 3.46 -9.09 4.30
CA THR A 372 4.72 -9.65 4.82
C THR A 372 4.77 -11.13 4.50
N ILE A 373 5.89 -11.60 3.94
CA ILE A 373 6.24 -13.02 3.80
C ILE A 373 6.99 -13.45 5.05
#